data_AF-A0A1S3X759-F1
#
_entry.id   AF-A0A1S3X759-F1
#
_cell.length_a   1.000
_cell.length_b   1.000
_cell.length_c   1.000
_cell.angle_alpha   90.00
_cell.angle_beta   90.00
_cell.angle_gamma   90.00
#
_symmetry.space_group_name_H-M   'P 1'
#
loop_
_entity.id
_entity.type
_entity.pdbx_description
1 polymer ?
#
loop_
_entity_poly.entity_id
_entity_poly.type
_entity_poly.pdbx_seq_one_letter_code
_entity_poly.pdbx_strand_id
1 'polypeptide(L)'
;MKCAGRMGIHYMQKLNAANVPKELVEKGQNRVIEASLTLIRERAKLKGELIRALGGAVASTSLLGVPLGHNSSFLQGPAFAPPRIREAIWCGSTNSTTEEGKELNDSRILTDVGDVPVQELRDSGVDDDRLMSIISESVKLVMEEDPLRPLVLGGDHSI
;
A
#
# COMPACT_ATOMS: atom_id res chain seq x y z
N MET A 1 -26.74 3.52 13.52
CA MET A 1 -25.72 2.49 13.22
C MET A 1 -24.38 3.01 13.72
N LYS A 2 -23.75 2.34 14.70
CA LYS A 2 -22.52 2.82 15.36
C LYS A 2 -21.30 2.49 14.49
N CYS A 3 -20.51 3.53 14.23
CA CYS A 3 -19.33 3.54 13.37
C CYS A 3 -18.21 2.63 13.92
N ALA A 4 -17.74 1.68 13.11
CA ALA A 4 -16.70 0.70 13.45
C ALA A 4 -15.26 1.27 13.45
N GLY A 5 -15.07 2.60 13.41
CA GLY A 5 -13.76 3.24 13.26
C GLY A 5 -13.03 3.63 14.56
N ARG A 6 -13.56 3.29 15.75
CA ARG A 6 -12.97 3.71 17.04
C ARG A 6 -12.31 2.60 17.87
N MET A 7 -12.34 1.36 17.40
CA MET A 7 -11.92 0.21 18.22
C MET A 7 -10.40 0.16 18.45
N GLY A 8 -9.60 0.54 17.45
CA GLY A 8 -8.14 0.43 17.51
C GLY A 8 -7.46 1.41 18.46
N ILE A 9 -7.81 2.70 18.37
CA ILE A 9 -7.28 3.76 19.24
C ILE A 9 -7.62 3.47 20.72
N HIS A 10 -8.83 2.95 20.98
CA HIS A 10 -9.23 2.53 22.32
C HIS A 10 -8.45 1.31 22.83
N TYR A 11 -8.10 0.36 21.97
CA TYR A 11 -7.35 -0.83 22.37
C TYR A 11 -5.92 -0.47 22.81
N MET A 12 -5.23 0.35 22.05
CA MET A 12 -3.88 0.85 22.39
C MET A 12 -3.85 1.70 23.66
N GLN A 13 -4.81 2.62 23.84
CA GLN A 13 -4.96 3.35 25.10
C GLN A 13 -5.16 2.40 26.29
N LYS A 14 -5.86 1.28 26.08
CA LYS A 14 -6.09 0.25 27.10
C LYS A 14 -4.82 -0.54 27.42
N LEU A 15 -3.98 -0.84 26.44
CA LEU A 15 -2.67 -1.48 26.66
C LEU A 15 -1.73 -0.57 27.45
N ASN A 16 -1.65 0.71 27.09
CA ASN A 16 -0.84 1.68 27.84
C ASN A 16 -1.36 1.89 29.27
N ALA A 17 -2.69 1.85 29.48
CA ALA A 17 -3.30 1.91 30.81
C ALA A 17 -3.07 0.63 31.65
N ALA A 18 -2.67 -0.49 31.02
CA ALA A 18 -2.50 -1.80 31.66
C ALA A 18 -1.05 -2.13 32.05
N ASN A 19 -0.12 -1.16 32.08
CA ASN A 19 1.31 -1.38 32.40
C ASN A 19 1.98 -2.46 31.50
N VAL A 20 1.65 -2.47 30.21
CA VAL A 20 2.30 -3.39 29.26
C VAL A 20 3.78 -2.99 29.06
N PRO A 21 4.73 -3.95 29.08
CA PRO A 21 6.14 -3.64 28.83
C PRO A 21 6.36 -3.02 27.46
N LYS A 22 7.11 -1.91 27.41
CA LYS A 22 7.41 -1.19 26.14
C LYS A 22 8.08 -2.09 25.10
N GLU A 23 9.00 -2.95 25.54
CA GLU A 23 9.71 -3.91 24.68
C GLU A 23 8.75 -4.87 23.96
N LEU A 24 7.65 -5.27 24.63
CA LEU A 24 6.65 -6.15 24.03
C LEU A 24 5.88 -5.44 22.91
N VAL A 25 5.55 -4.16 23.10
CA VAL A 25 4.87 -3.34 22.09
C VAL A 25 5.79 -3.10 20.90
N GLU A 26 7.04 -2.71 21.14
CA GLU A 26 8.03 -2.47 20.08
C GLU A 26 8.30 -3.74 19.25
N LYS A 27 8.46 -4.89 19.90
CA LYS A 27 8.60 -6.17 19.21
C LYS A 27 7.37 -6.51 18.37
N GLY A 28 6.17 -6.18 18.87
CA GLY A 28 4.92 -6.33 18.12
C GLY A 28 4.91 -5.47 16.86
N GLN A 29 5.20 -4.18 17.00
CA GLN A 29 5.29 -3.22 15.90
C GLN A 29 6.28 -3.69 14.83
N ASN A 30 7.50 -4.08 15.23
CA ASN A 30 8.54 -4.53 14.30
C ASN A 30 8.08 -5.71 13.45
N ARG A 31 7.37 -6.68 14.05
CA ARG A 31 6.85 -7.84 13.31
C ARG A 31 5.73 -7.48 12.34
N VAL A 32 4.85 -6.55 12.71
CA VAL A 32 3.79 -6.06 11.81
C VAL A 32 4.42 -5.32 10.64
N ILE A 33 5.41 -4.47 10.90
CA ILE A 33 6.17 -3.75 9.87
C ILE A 33 6.87 -4.73 8.91
N GLU A 34 7.59 -5.70 9.45
CA GLU A 34 8.30 -6.72 8.67
C GLU A 34 7.35 -7.52 7.78
N ALA A 35 6.21 -7.96 8.31
CA ALA A 35 5.19 -8.66 7.53
C ALA A 35 4.60 -7.79 6.43
N SER A 36 4.36 -6.50 6.71
CA SER A 36 3.83 -5.52 5.77
C SER A 36 4.77 -5.32 4.58
N LEU A 37 6.05 -5.09 4.85
CA LEU A 37 7.09 -4.94 3.83
C LEU A 37 7.31 -6.24 3.05
N THR A 38 7.25 -7.38 3.72
CA THR A 38 7.41 -8.69 3.08
C THR A 38 6.30 -8.96 2.07
N LEU A 39 5.04 -8.59 2.39
CA LEU A 39 3.94 -8.74 1.44
C LEU A 39 4.18 -7.96 0.14
N ILE A 40 4.66 -6.71 0.25
CA ILE A 40 4.99 -5.88 -0.91
C ILE A 40 6.20 -6.46 -1.67
N ARG A 41 7.25 -6.87 -0.95
CA ARG A 41 8.46 -7.46 -1.52
C ARG A 41 8.16 -8.70 -2.36
N GLU A 42 7.44 -9.66 -1.80
CA GLU A 42 7.15 -10.93 -2.49
C GLU A 42 6.23 -10.71 -3.70
N ARG A 43 5.28 -9.75 -3.62
CA ARG A 43 4.47 -9.37 -4.76
C ARG A 43 5.30 -8.67 -5.85
N ALA A 44 6.13 -7.70 -5.48
CA ALA A 44 7.01 -7.00 -6.42
C ALA A 44 7.94 -8.00 -7.12
N LYS A 45 8.56 -8.91 -6.37
CA LYS A 45 9.43 -9.96 -6.90
C LYS A 45 8.72 -10.83 -7.93
N LEU A 46 7.53 -11.33 -7.60
CA LEU A 46 6.73 -12.15 -8.52
C LEU A 46 6.40 -11.38 -9.82
N LYS A 47 6.03 -10.10 -9.73
CA LYS A 47 5.73 -9.27 -10.90
C LYS A 47 6.98 -8.97 -11.73
N GLY A 48 8.10 -8.66 -11.08
CA GLY A 48 9.40 -8.44 -11.73
C GLY A 48 9.88 -9.68 -12.48
N GLU A 49 9.86 -10.86 -11.85
CA GLU A 49 10.21 -12.12 -12.49
C GLU A 49 9.33 -12.42 -13.72
N LEU A 50 8.02 -12.21 -13.61
CA LEU A 50 7.08 -12.37 -14.72
C LEU A 50 7.44 -11.46 -15.90
N ILE A 51 7.69 -10.17 -15.67
CA ILE A 51 7.99 -9.21 -16.74
C ILE A 51 9.34 -9.51 -17.38
N ARG A 52 10.36 -9.86 -16.57
CA ARG A 52 11.68 -10.27 -17.09
C ARG A 52 11.58 -11.51 -17.95
N ALA A 53 10.74 -12.49 -17.57
CA ALA A 53 10.49 -13.69 -18.36
C ALA A 53 9.76 -13.40 -19.69
N LEU A 54 8.84 -12.43 -19.71
CA LEU A 54 8.16 -11.98 -20.94
C LEU A 54 9.09 -11.20 -21.87
N GLY A 55 10.06 -10.46 -21.31
CA GLY A 55 11.04 -9.69 -22.06
C GLY A 55 10.48 -8.47 -22.81
N GLY A 56 11.37 -7.62 -23.32
CA GLY A 56 11.04 -6.47 -24.15
C GLY A 56 10.55 -5.21 -23.42
N ALA A 57 10.36 -5.27 -22.10
CA ALA A 57 10.02 -4.10 -21.28
C ALA A 57 11.29 -3.45 -20.70
N VAL A 58 11.49 -2.15 -20.98
CA VAL A 58 12.55 -1.33 -20.35
C VAL A 58 12.05 -0.66 -19.06
N ALA A 59 10.73 -0.43 -18.99
CA ALA A 59 10.04 0.08 -17.81
C ALA A 59 8.62 -0.50 -17.82
N SER A 60 8.11 -0.88 -16.66
CA SER A 60 6.74 -1.37 -16.47
C SER A 60 6.07 -0.66 -15.31
N THR A 61 4.87 -0.13 -15.51
CA THR A 61 4.15 0.58 -14.46
C THR A 61 3.60 -0.41 -13.44
N SER A 62 3.89 -0.21 -12.16
CA SER A 62 3.38 -1.05 -11.08
C SER A 62 2.61 -0.23 -10.04
N LEU A 63 1.33 -0.55 -9.87
CA LEU A 63 0.46 0.10 -8.89
C LEU A 63 0.89 -0.26 -7.47
N LEU A 64 1.01 0.75 -6.60
CA LEU A 64 1.20 0.61 -5.16
C LEU A 64 0.22 1.54 -4.45
N GLY A 65 -0.75 1.02 -3.72
CA GLY A 65 -1.70 1.88 -3.01
C GLY A 65 -1.26 2.22 -1.59
N VAL A 66 -1.56 3.44 -1.16
CA VAL A 66 -1.27 3.95 0.18
C VAL A 66 -2.57 4.51 0.78
N PRO A 67 -3.40 3.68 1.43
CA PRO A 67 -4.72 4.07 1.96
C PRO A 67 -4.62 4.91 3.25
N LEU A 68 -4.06 6.12 3.14
CA LEU A 68 -3.84 7.07 4.23
C LEU A 68 -4.72 8.31 4.06
N GLY A 69 -5.58 8.61 5.03
CA GLY A 69 -6.43 9.82 4.96
C GLY A 69 -6.36 10.72 6.20
N HIS A 70 -5.54 10.38 7.19
CA HIS A 70 -5.58 11.05 8.49
C HIS A 70 -4.90 12.43 8.50
N ASN A 71 -4.11 12.75 7.47
CA ASN A 71 -3.45 14.04 7.30
C ASN A 71 -4.32 15.05 6.52
N SER A 72 -5.50 14.63 6.07
CA SER A 72 -6.49 15.48 5.44
C SER A 72 -7.03 16.54 6.41
N SER A 73 -7.13 17.79 5.94
CA SER A 73 -7.61 18.94 6.73
C SER A 73 -9.12 19.03 6.89
N PHE A 74 -9.90 18.31 6.08
CA PHE A 74 -11.37 18.33 6.11
C PHE A 74 -12.00 16.93 6.20
N LEU A 75 -11.80 16.07 5.20
CA LEU A 75 -12.37 14.72 5.15
C LEU A 75 -11.30 13.67 4.85
N GLN A 76 -11.36 12.54 5.55
CA GLN A 76 -10.39 11.43 5.44
C GLN A 76 -10.82 10.36 4.43
N GLY A 77 -11.81 10.67 3.58
CA GLY A 77 -12.33 9.79 2.53
C GLY A 77 -11.28 9.22 1.56
N PRO A 78 -10.18 9.94 1.22
CA PRO A 78 -9.15 9.40 0.34
C PRO A 78 -8.53 8.08 0.80
N ALA A 79 -8.57 7.74 2.10
CA ALA A 79 -8.11 6.45 2.60
C ALA A 79 -8.80 5.24 1.94
N PHE A 80 -9.99 5.41 1.36
CA PHE A 80 -10.74 4.36 0.68
C PHE A 80 -10.54 4.33 -0.85
N ALA A 81 -9.70 5.22 -1.40
CA ALA A 81 -9.56 5.39 -2.84
C ALA A 81 -8.86 4.23 -3.56
N PRO A 82 -7.74 3.65 -3.08
CA PRO A 82 -6.98 2.67 -3.87
C PRO A 82 -7.79 1.46 -4.36
N PRO A 83 -8.64 0.81 -3.54
CA PRO A 83 -9.48 -0.29 -4.02
C PRO A 83 -10.52 0.15 -5.06
N ARG A 84 -11.08 1.36 -4.93
CA ARG A 84 -12.08 1.89 -5.86
C ARG A 84 -11.49 2.30 -7.20
N ILE A 85 -10.27 2.80 -7.20
CA ILE A 85 -9.53 3.10 -8.43
C ILE A 85 -9.29 1.80 -9.21
N ARG A 86 -8.86 0.73 -8.53
CA ARG A 86 -8.68 -0.59 -9.17
C ARG A 86 -9.97 -1.17 -9.72
N GLU A 87 -11.07 -1.06 -8.99
CA GLU A 87 -12.39 -1.48 -9.46
C GLU A 87 -12.75 -0.77 -10.78
N ALA A 88 -12.49 0.54 -10.87
CA ALA A 88 -12.79 1.32 -12.06
C ALA A 88 -11.87 0.98 -13.26
N ILE A 89 -10.58 0.67 -13.03
CA ILE A 89 -9.65 0.26 -14.10
C ILE A 89 -10.15 -1.02 -14.80
N TRP A 90 -10.73 -1.96 -14.05
CA TRP A 90 -11.17 -3.26 -14.55
C TRP A 90 -12.70 -3.39 -14.69
N CYS A 91 -13.41 -2.26 -14.80
CA CYS A 91 -14.85 -2.26 -14.95
C CYS A 91 -15.27 -2.90 -16.29
N GLY A 92 -16.28 -3.78 -16.29
CA GLY A 92 -16.76 -4.42 -17.52
C GLY A 92 -17.39 -3.46 -18.54
N SER A 93 -17.61 -2.18 -18.18
CA SER A 93 -18.04 -1.15 -19.12
C SER A 93 -16.91 -0.56 -19.96
N THR A 94 -15.65 -0.79 -19.60
CA THR A 94 -14.47 -0.29 -20.32
C THR A 94 -13.81 -1.43 -21.09
N ASN A 95 -12.97 -1.09 -22.07
CA ASN A 95 -12.01 -2.03 -22.61
C ASN A 95 -10.68 -1.89 -21.85
N SER A 96 -9.71 -2.74 -22.19
CA SER A 96 -8.38 -2.77 -21.58
C SER A 96 -7.33 -1.99 -22.37
N THR A 97 -7.74 -1.11 -23.30
CA THR A 97 -6.82 -0.38 -24.19
C THR A 97 -6.78 1.10 -23.82
N THR A 98 -5.58 1.66 -23.63
CA THR A 98 -5.42 3.10 -23.38
C THR A 98 -5.70 3.93 -24.65
N GLU A 99 -5.82 5.25 -24.52
CA GLU A 99 -6.05 6.15 -25.67
C GLU A 99 -4.95 6.04 -26.75
N GLU A 100 -3.71 5.79 -26.34
CA GLU A 100 -2.57 5.58 -27.25
C GLU A 100 -2.43 4.12 -27.74
N GLY A 101 -3.37 3.24 -27.41
CA GLY A 101 -3.38 1.86 -27.90
C GLY A 101 -2.55 0.87 -27.09
N LYS A 102 -2.15 1.19 -25.84
CA LYS A 102 -1.44 0.22 -24.98
C LYS A 102 -2.42 -0.73 -24.31
N GLU A 103 -2.09 -2.02 -24.29
CA GLU A 103 -2.93 -3.08 -23.70
C GLU A 103 -2.64 -3.25 -22.20
N LEU A 104 -3.62 -2.96 -21.34
CA LEU A 104 -3.49 -3.04 -19.89
C LEU A 104 -3.44 -4.48 -19.37
N ASN A 105 -3.98 -5.47 -20.10
CA ASN A 105 -3.82 -6.88 -19.72
C ASN A 105 -2.39 -7.39 -19.94
N ASP A 106 -1.55 -6.65 -20.68
CA ASP A 106 -0.13 -6.96 -20.79
C ASP A 106 0.59 -6.56 -19.50
N SER A 107 1.13 -7.55 -18.78
CA SER A 107 1.89 -7.31 -17.54
C SER A 107 3.13 -6.43 -17.76
N ARG A 108 3.62 -6.28 -19.00
CA ARG A 108 4.70 -5.33 -19.30
C ARG A 108 4.23 -3.87 -19.23
N ILE A 109 2.94 -3.61 -19.43
CA ILE A 109 2.34 -2.27 -19.39
C ILE A 109 1.89 -1.92 -17.98
N LEU A 110 1.13 -2.80 -17.32
CA LEU A 110 0.58 -2.53 -15.99
C LEU A 110 0.63 -3.78 -15.10
N THR A 111 1.21 -3.63 -13.91
CA THR A 111 1.11 -4.58 -12.80
C THR A 111 0.58 -3.91 -11.54
N ASP A 112 0.32 -4.71 -10.51
CA ASP A 112 -0.16 -4.23 -9.21
C ASP A 112 0.51 -5.05 -8.11
N VAL A 113 1.15 -4.36 -7.16
CA VAL A 113 1.76 -4.95 -5.96
C VAL A 113 0.86 -4.86 -4.74
N GLY A 114 -0.30 -4.22 -4.87
CA GLY A 114 -1.30 -4.07 -3.81
C GLY A 114 -1.10 -2.82 -2.97
N ASP A 115 -1.54 -2.90 -1.72
CA ASP A 115 -1.63 -1.75 -0.82
C ASP A 115 -0.70 -1.94 0.38
N VAL A 116 -0.08 -0.83 0.82
CA VAL A 116 0.56 -0.76 2.13
C VAL A 116 -0.53 -0.90 3.20
N PRO A 117 -0.39 -1.81 4.19
CA PRO A 117 -1.38 -2.01 5.26
C PRO A 117 -1.33 -0.89 6.32
N VAL A 118 -1.68 0.34 5.89
CA VAL A 118 -1.57 1.56 6.68
C VAL A 118 -2.42 1.51 7.95
N GLN A 119 -3.61 0.89 7.90
CA GLN A 119 -4.51 0.85 9.05
C GLN A 119 -3.99 -0.10 10.13
N GLU A 120 -3.42 -1.24 9.72
CA GLU A 120 -2.80 -2.22 10.60
C GLU A 120 -1.54 -1.65 11.27
N LEU A 121 -0.72 -0.92 10.51
CA LEU A 121 0.46 -0.24 11.04
C LEU A 121 0.09 0.80 12.11
N ARG A 122 -0.92 1.63 11.82
CA ARG A 122 -1.42 2.63 12.78
C ARG A 122 -2.07 1.99 14.01
N ASP A 123 -2.82 0.90 13.83
CA ASP A 123 -3.43 0.16 14.95
C ASP A 123 -2.38 -0.46 15.88
N SER A 124 -1.23 -0.86 15.34
CA SER A 124 -0.08 -1.32 16.14
C SER A 124 0.64 -0.21 16.92
N GLY A 125 0.24 1.05 16.73
CA GLY A 125 0.79 2.21 17.44
C GLY A 125 2.07 2.78 16.86
N VAL A 126 2.35 2.51 15.58
CA VAL A 126 3.45 3.14 14.85
C VAL A 126 3.13 4.63 14.68
N ASP A 127 4.10 5.49 14.96
CA ASP A 127 3.99 6.94 14.75
C ASP A 127 4.07 7.33 13.27
N ASP A 128 3.75 8.59 12.97
CA ASP A 128 3.65 9.07 11.58
C ASP A 128 5.01 9.12 10.88
N ASP A 129 6.10 9.46 11.58
CA ASP A 129 7.45 9.49 11.00
C ASP A 129 7.87 8.10 10.52
N ARG A 130 7.63 7.09 11.37
CA ARG A 130 7.94 5.69 11.05
C ARG A 130 6.99 5.13 9.99
N LEU A 131 5.71 5.52 10.00
CA LEU A 131 4.77 5.18 8.94
C LEU A 131 5.22 5.70 7.57
N MET A 132 5.65 6.96 7.49
CA MET A 132 6.16 7.56 6.24
C MET A 132 7.46 6.91 5.78
N SER A 133 8.31 6.49 6.72
CA SER A 133 9.50 5.67 6.40
C SER A 133 9.12 4.34 5.75
N ILE A 134 8.12 3.64 6.28
CA ILE A 134 7.63 2.36 5.73
C ILE A 134 7.01 2.55 4.33
N ILE A 135 6.31 3.65 4.08
CA ILE A 135 5.79 4.00 2.74
C ILE A 135 6.96 4.19 1.77
N SER A 136 7.99 4.93 2.18
CA SER A 136 9.20 5.15 1.38
C SER A 136 9.94 3.83 1.07
N GLU A 137 10.04 2.93 2.05
CA GLU A 137 10.61 1.60 1.86
C GLU A 137 9.76 0.74 0.91
N SER A 138 8.44 0.82 1.00
CA SER A 138 7.53 0.10 0.09
C SER A 138 7.71 0.53 -1.36
N VAL A 139 7.91 1.83 -1.60
CA VAL A 139 8.24 2.36 -2.93
C VAL A 139 9.60 1.84 -3.41
N LYS A 140 10.62 1.82 -2.55
CA LYS A 140 11.95 1.28 -2.88
C LYS A 140 11.88 -0.20 -3.27
N LEU A 141 11.13 -1.01 -2.54
CA LEU A 141 10.94 -2.44 -2.85
C LEU A 141 10.37 -2.66 -4.27
N VAL A 142 9.50 -1.76 -4.73
CA VAL A 142 9.02 -1.80 -6.13
C VAL A 142 10.12 -1.40 -7.10
N MET A 143 10.89 -0.35 -6.80
CA MET A 143 11.97 0.14 -7.66
C MET A 143 13.18 -0.80 -7.75
N GLU A 144 13.41 -1.62 -6.74
CA GLU A 144 14.49 -2.63 -6.71
C GLU A 144 14.23 -3.78 -7.69
N GLU A 145 12.97 -4.03 -8.05
CA GLU A 145 12.58 -5.07 -8.99
C GLU A 145 12.56 -4.54 -10.43
N ASP A 146 13.69 -4.60 -11.13
CA ASP A 146 13.76 -4.22 -12.55
C ASP A 146 12.80 -5.08 -13.42
N PRO A 147 11.98 -4.50 -14.31
CA PRO A 147 11.93 -3.09 -14.75
C PRO A 147 10.75 -2.28 -14.15
N LEU A 148 10.28 -2.63 -12.94
CA LEU A 148 9.11 -2.00 -12.33
C LEU A 148 9.35 -0.51 -12.02
N ARG A 149 8.31 0.30 -12.22
CA ARG A 149 8.25 1.73 -11.90
C ARG A 149 6.97 2.00 -11.09
N PRO A 150 7.08 2.55 -9.88
CA PRO A 150 5.92 2.73 -9.01
C PRO A 150 4.97 3.81 -9.55
N LEU A 151 3.68 3.48 -9.59
CA LEU A 151 2.58 4.44 -9.73
C LEU A 151 1.74 4.34 -8.46
N VAL A 152 1.82 5.37 -7.62
CA VAL A 152 1.21 5.33 -6.29
C VAL A 152 -0.27 5.69 -6.38
N LEU A 153 -1.14 4.81 -5.88
CA LEU A 153 -2.56 5.08 -5.72
C LEU A 153 -2.79 5.71 -4.36
N GLY A 154 -3.22 6.95 -4.39
CA GLY A 154 -3.18 7.76 -3.21
C GLY A 154 -4.20 7.44 -2.15
N GLY A 155 -3.84 7.90 -0.96
CA GLY A 155 -4.75 8.44 0.01
C GLY A 155 -4.81 9.95 -0.17
N ASP A 156 -4.64 10.71 0.89
CA ASP A 156 -4.50 12.16 0.80
C ASP A 156 -3.11 12.59 0.28
N HIS A 157 -2.89 13.89 0.08
CA HIS A 157 -1.66 14.41 -0.56
C HIS A 157 -0.42 14.41 0.35
N SER A 158 -0.46 13.77 1.53
CA SER A 158 0.70 13.71 2.42
C SER A 158 1.69 12.59 2.10
N ILE A 159 1.30 11.66 1.22
CA ILE A 159 2.06 10.44 0.87
C ILE A 159 3.07 10.64 -0.26
#